data_AF-A0A4U7DMK4-F1
#
_entry.id   AF-A0A4U7DMK4-F1
#
_cell.length_a   1.000
_cell.length_b   1.000
_cell.length_c   1.000
_cell.angle_alpha   90.00
_cell.angle_beta   90.00
_cell.angle_gamma   90.00
#
_symmetry.space_group_name_H-M   'P 1'
#
loop_
_entity.id
_entity.type
_entity.pdbx_description
1 polymer ?
#
loop_
_entity_poly.entity_id
_entity_poly.type
_entity_poly.pdbx_seq_one_letter_code
_entity_poly.pdbx_strand_id
1 'polypeptide(L)'
;MPDDARFDPTDRSEYELVRAANVIVPMSPLRKARICGALALLGSLAAPLVATLPAAVREANFSGPPAATPLGVAAVALAGTVAAGGAGLGLLALQRRLARGPKPSGDAVWTVLAAEDALTGIGFVTGGLGVGVGLTLLASGHWGVGALDALRRNGVEPYLSVSTVPVTPRLVTAVALAAGLAVLGASVVVDRE
;
A
#
# COMPACT_ATOMS: atom_id res chain seq x y z
N MET A 1 -15.34 -46.30 11.83
CA MET A 1 -14.64 -45.11 11.30
C MET A 1 -15.60 -44.42 10.35
N PRO A 2 -16.40 -43.44 10.80
CA PRO A 2 -17.18 -42.63 9.88
C PRO A 2 -16.27 -41.60 9.22
N ASP A 3 -16.51 -41.38 7.94
CA ASP A 3 -15.77 -40.49 7.04
C ASP A 3 -16.37 -39.07 7.16
N ASP A 4 -16.01 -38.35 8.24
CA ASP A 4 -16.54 -37.01 8.59
C ASP A 4 -15.81 -35.86 7.87
N ALA A 5 -15.64 -35.96 6.55
CA ALA A 5 -15.09 -34.86 5.74
C ALA A 5 -15.99 -34.43 4.57
N ARG A 6 -17.28 -34.79 4.61
CA ARG A 6 -18.25 -34.23 3.66
C ARG A 6 -18.67 -32.84 4.13
N PHE A 7 -17.91 -31.85 3.66
CA PHE A 7 -18.25 -30.42 3.76
C PHE A 7 -19.69 -30.16 3.30
N ASP A 8 -20.51 -29.55 4.16
CA ASP A 8 -21.86 -29.11 3.79
C ASP A 8 -21.82 -27.66 3.27
N PRO A 9 -22.12 -27.40 1.97
CA PRO A 9 -22.13 -26.05 1.42
C PRO A 9 -23.19 -25.13 2.05
N THR A 10 -24.15 -25.65 2.83
CA THR A 10 -25.16 -24.83 3.51
C THR A 10 -24.64 -24.08 4.73
N ASP A 11 -23.46 -24.43 5.25
CA ASP A 11 -22.85 -23.75 6.40
C ASP A 11 -22.20 -22.41 6.03
N ARG A 12 -22.03 -22.14 4.72
CA ARG A 12 -21.44 -20.90 4.21
C ARG A 12 -22.50 -19.87 3.86
N SER A 13 -22.20 -18.61 4.16
CA SER A 13 -23.04 -17.49 3.72
C SER A 13 -23.05 -17.38 2.19
N GLU A 14 -24.16 -16.88 1.61
CA GLU A 14 -24.29 -16.63 0.16
C GLU A 14 -23.12 -15.77 -0.36
N TYR A 15 -22.68 -14.80 0.43
CA TYR A 15 -21.47 -14.01 0.18
C TYR A 15 -20.19 -14.87 0.07
N GLU A 16 -19.95 -15.82 0.96
CA GLU A 16 -18.76 -16.68 0.90
C GLU A 16 -18.76 -17.60 -0.31
N LEU A 17 -19.94 -18.07 -0.74
CA LEU A 17 -20.09 -18.92 -1.93
C LEU A 17 -19.80 -18.11 -3.21
N VAL A 18 -20.41 -16.93 -3.35
CA VAL A 18 -20.17 -16.05 -4.51
C VAL A 18 -18.73 -15.54 -4.54
N ARG A 19 -18.17 -15.20 -3.37
CA ARG A 19 -16.79 -14.77 -3.24
C ARG A 19 -15.80 -15.88 -3.59
N ALA A 20 -16.02 -17.11 -3.14
CA ALA A 20 -15.15 -18.23 -3.48
C ALA A 20 -15.11 -18.50 -4.99
N ALA A 21 -16.20 -18.23 -5.71
CA ALA A 21 -16.29 -18.41 -7.15
C ALA A 21 -15.74 -17.23 -7.98
N ASN A 22 -15.78 -16.00 -7.46
CA ASN A 22 -15.56 -14.79 -8.27
C ASN A 22 -14.46 -13.84 -7.76
N VAL A 23 -13.87 -14.07 -6.58
CA VAL A 23 -12.86 -13.14 -6.05
C VAL A 23 -11.56 -13.21 -6.85
N ILE A 24 -11.04 -12.04 -7.25
CA ILE A 24 -9.80 -11.95 -8.05
C ILE A 24 -8.59 -12.43 -7.24
N VAL A 25 -8.54 -12.05 -5.96
CA VAL A 25 -7.45 -12.42 -5.05
C VAL A 25 -8.05 -13.28 -3.93
N PRO A 26 -7.81 -14.60 -3.92
CA PRO A 26 -8.44 -15.54 -2.99
C PRO A 26 -7.77 -15.53 -1.60
N MET A 27 -7.81 -14.37 -0.94
CA MET A 27 -7.34 -14.15 0.43
C MET A 27 -8.42 -13.44 1.23
N SER A 28 -8.57 -13.70 2.52
CA SER A 28 -9.56 -12.99 3.36
C SER A 28 -9.37 -11.46 3.32
N PRO A 29 -10.45 -10.66 3.48
CA PRO A 29 -10.34 -9.20 3.50
C PRO A 29 -9.35 -8.69 4.56
N LEU A 30 -9.31 -9.37 5.72
CA LEU A 30 -8.34 -9.08 6.79
C LEU A 30 -6.89 -9.28 6.34
N ARG A 31 -6.59 -10.37 5.61
CA ARG A 31 -5.24 -10.63 5.09
C ARG A 31 -4.85 -9.60 4.03
N LYS A 32 -5.78 -9.23 3.14
CA LYS A 32 -5.58 -8.16 2.16
C LYS A 32 -5.28 -6.82 2.85
N ALA A 33 -6.05 -6.48 3.89
CA ALA A 33 -5.83 -5.27 4.68
C ALA A 33 -4.44 -5.23 5.34
N ARG A 34 -3.98 -6.35 5.92
CA ARG A 34 -2.63 -6.45 6.50
C ARG A 34 -1.53 -6.23 5.46
N ILE A 35 -1.69 -6.78 4.26
CA ILE A 35 -0.74 -6.54 3.15
C ILE A 35 -0.75 -5.06 2.76
N CYS A 36 -1.92 -4.44 2.61
CA CYS A 36 -2.04 -3.00 2.35
C CYS A 36 -1.37 -2.16 3.46
N GLY A 37 -1.55 -2.53 4.73
CA GLY A 37 -0.87 -1.87 5.86
C GLY A 37 0.65 -2.03 5.81
N ALA A 38 1.15 -3.21 5.47
CA ALA A 38 2.58 -3.44 5.28
C ALA A 38 3.14 -2.63 4.09
N LEU A 39 2.44 -2.60 2.96
CA LEU A 39 2.81 -1.79 1.80
C LEU A 39 2.85 -0.30 2.15
N ALA A 40 1.84 0.21 2.86
CA ALA A 40 1.86 1.59 3.35
C ALA A 40 3.06 1.83 4.29
N LEU A 41 3.36 0.89 5.19
CA LEU A 41 4.47 0.99 6.13
C LEU A 41 5.84 0.99 5.42
N LEU A 42 6.00 0.33 4.28
CA LEU A 42 7.24 0.38 3.48
C LEU A 42 7.59 1.82 3.07
N GLY A 43 6.59 2.69 2.85
CA GLY A 43 6.81 4.11 2.60
C GLY A 43 7.62 4.83 3.70
N SER A 44 7.69 4.26 4.92
CA SER A 44 8.50 4.77 6.03
C SER A 44 9.99 4.80 5.72
N LEU A 45 10.43 4.00 4.74
CA LEU A 45 11.80 3.94 4.27
C LEU A 45 12.22 5.14 3.41
N ALA A 46 11.30 6.01 2.98
CA ALA A 46 11.60 7.13 2.10
C ALA A 46 12.70 8.06 2.67
N ALA A 47 12.53 8.59 3.88
CA ALA A 47 13.53 9.43 4.53
C ALA A 47 14.85 8.67 4.86
N PRO A 48 14.82 7.46 5.44
CA PRO A 48 16.03 6.65 5.62
C PRO A 48 16.82 6.42 4.33
N LEU A 49 16.16 6.08 3.21
CA LEU A 49 16.82 5.82 1.93
C LEU A 49 17.58 7.03 1.42
N VAL A 50 16.99 8.23 1.50
CA VAL A 50 17.66 9.45 1.06
C VAL A 50 18.70 9.96 2.06
N ALA A 51 18.52 9.68 3.35
CA ALA A 51 19.47 10.04 4.39
C ALA A 51 20.77 9.23 4.30
N THR A 52 20.70 7.99 3.83
CA THR A 52 21.85 7.11 3.68
C THR A 52 22.54 7.20 2.31
N LEU A 53 22.08 8.08 1.41
CA LEU A 53 22.67 8.22 0.07
C LEU A 53 24.17 8.47 0.12
N PRO A 54 24.96 7.91 -0.82
CA PRO A 54 26.39 8.17 -0.93
C PRO A 54 26.71 9.68 -1.03
N ALA A 55 27.81 10.13 -0.42
CA ALA A 55 28.19 11.55 -0.37
C ALA A 55 28.25 12.20 -1.76
N ALA A 56 28.89 11.54 -2.72
CA ALA A 56 28.99 12.01 -4.10
C ALA A 56 27.62 12.23 -4.76
N VAL A 57 26.63 11.39 -4.46
CA VAL A 57 25.25 11.58 -4.95
C VAL A 57 24.58 12.74 -4.25
N ARG A 58 24.75 12.88 -2.93
CA ARG A 58 24.15 14.00 -2.19
C ARG A 58 24.67 15.35 -2.70
N GLU A 59 25.98 15.48 -2.84
CA GLU A 59 26.64 16.70 -3.31
C GLU A 59 26.24 17.07 -4.74
N ALA A 60 26.06 16.07 -5.61
CA ALA A 60 25.68 16.32 -7.01
C ALA A 60 24.19 16.67 -7.20
N ASN A 61 23.32 16.35 -6.24
CA ASN A 61 21.87 16.39 -6.43
C ASN A 61 21.12 17.30 -5.44
N PHE A 62 21.73 17.66 -4.31
CA PHE A 62 21.04 18.37 -3.24
C PHE A 62 21.88 19.54 -2.72
N SER A 63 21.25 20.70 -2.59
CA SER A 63 21.84 21.89 -1.95
C SER A 63 21.64 21.94 -0.43
N GLY A 64 20.91 20.98 0.14
CA GLY A 64 20.55 20.90 1.55
C GLY A 64 20.20 19.48 1.97
N PRO A 65 19.58 19.28 3.15
CA PRO A 65 19.29 17.95 3.67
C PRO A 65 18.33 17.16 2.75
N PRO A 66 18.75 16.01 2.16
CA PRO A 66 17.95 15.29 1.16
C PRO A 66 16.55 14.89 1.63
N ALA A 67 16.42 14.55 2.91
CA ALA A 67 15.15 14.14 3.52
C ALA A 67 14.12 15.29 3.63
N ALA A 68 14.58 16.54 3.59
CA ALA A 68 13.74 17.74 3.68
C ALA A 68 13.50 18.40 2.31
N THR A 69 14.18 17.94 1.26
CA THR A 69 14.00 18.47 -0.09
C THR A 69 12.67 17.98 -0.69
N PRO A 70 11.83 18.87 -1.25
CA PRO A 70 10.66 18.46 -2.00
C PRO A 70 11.05 17.70 -3.27
N LEU A 71 10.52 16.50 -3.47
CA LEU A 71 10.87 15.65 -4.61
C LEU A 71 9.62 15.14 -5.32
N GLY A 72 9.63 15.16 -6.66
CA GLY A 72 8.53 14.60 -7.45
C GLY A 72 8.27 13.12 -7.14
N VAL A 73 9.34 12.34 -7.01
CA VAL A 73 9.25 10.91 -6.64
C VAL A 73 8.68 10.70 -5.23
N ALA A 74 8.92 11.62 -4.30
CA ALA A 74 8.32 11.56 -2.97
C ALA A 74 6.79 11.74 -3.04
N ALA A 75 6.27 12.56 -3.96
CA ALA A 75 4.83 12.69 -4.19
C ALA A 75 4.22 11.37 -4.71
N VAL A 76 4.91 10.66 -5.60
CA VAL A 76 4.48 9.33 -6.09
C VAL A 76 4.44 8.30 -4.95
N ALA A 77 5.49 8.26 -4.13
CA ALA A 77 5.54 7.38 -2.96
C ALA A 77 4.43 7.72 -1.95
N LEU A 78 4.14 9.01 -1.73
CA LEU A 78 3.05 9.47 -0.87
C LEU A 78 1.69 9.01 -1.39
N ALA A 79 1.42 9.22 -2.68
CA ALA A 79 0.17 8.81 -3.31
C ALA A 79 -0.05 7.29 -3.18
N GLY A 80 1.00 6.49 -3.44
CA GLY A 80 0.96 5.05 -3.23
C GLY A 80 0.71 4.67 -1.77
N THR A 81 1.39 5.35 -0.83
CA THR A 81 1.22 5.12 0.62
C THR A 81 -0.21 5.39 1.07
N VAL A 82 -0.80 6.50 0.63
CA VAL A 82 -2.18 6.87 0.96
C VAL A 82 -3.18 5.91 0.32
N ALA A 83 -2.96 5.49 -0.93
CA ALA A 83 -3.78 4.50 -1.60
C ALA A 83 -3.76 3.14 -0.87
N ALA A 84 -2.57 2.66 -0.49
CA ALA A 84 -2.40 1.43 0.28
C ALA A 84 -3.05 1.52 1.66
N GLY A 85 -2.76 2.59 2.41
CA GLY A 85 -3.33 2.80 3.75
C GLY A 85 -4.85 2.92 3.73
N GLY A 86 -5.39 3.74 2.82
CA GLY A 86 -6.83 3.95 2.64
C GLY A 86 -7.55 2.66 2.23
N ALA A 87 -6.99 1.91 1.27
CA ALA A 87 -7.51 0.61 0.88
C ALA A 87 -7.51 -0.38 2.05
N GLY A 88 -6.44 -0.42 2.84
CA GLY A 88 -6.33 -1.25 4.03
C GLY A 88 -7.41 -0.94 5.06
N LEU A 89 -7.63 0.34 5.38
CA LEU A 89 -8.70 0.77 6.30
C LEU A 89 -10.09 0.45 5.74
N GLY A 90 -10.30 0.64 4.43
CA GLY A 90 -11.56 0.29 3.77
C GLY A 90 -11.86 -1.21 3.84
N LEU A 91 -10.86 -2.07 3.63
CA LEU A 91 -11.00 -3.52 3.77
C LEU A 91 -11.32 -3.94 5.21
N LEU A 92 -10.74 -3.26 6.22
CA LEU A 92 -11.08 -3.51 7.62
C LEU A 92 -12.49 -3.04 7.96
N ALA A 93 -12.93 -1.90 7.43
CA ALA A 93 -14.30 -1.44 7.59
C ALA A 93 -15.29 -2.42 6.94
N LEU A 94 -14.95 -2.97 5.77
CA LEU A 94 -15.75 -4.00 5.10
C LEU A 94 -15.81 -5.29 5.93
N GLN A 95 -14.67 -5.74 6.47
CA GLN A 95 -14.61 -6.92 7.35
C GLN A 95 -15.48 -6.74 8.60
N ARG A 96 -15.38 -5.58 9.26
CA ARG A 96 -16.23 -5.24 10.43
C ARG A 96 -17.70 -5.23 10.07
N ARG A 97 -18.07 -4.66 8.92
CA ARG A 97 -19.45 -4.67 8.43
C ARG A 97 -19.95 -6.10 8.22
N LEU A 98 -19.13 -6.99 7.67
CA LEU A 98 -19.50 -8.39 7.45
C LEU A 98 -19.60 -9.19 8.76
N ALA A 99 -18.77 -8.89 9.76
CA ALA A 99 -18.80 -9.55 11.04
C ALA A 99 -19.97 -9.11 11.94
N ARG A 100 -20.33 -7.82 11.91
CA ARG A 100 -21.35 -7.21 12.82
C ARG A 100 -22.69 -6.92 12.17
N GLY A 101 -22.73 -6.83 10.85
CA GLY A 101 -23.92 -6.46 10.09
C GLY A 101 -24.74 -7.66 9.64
N PRO A 102 -25.96 -7.42 9.13
CA PRO A 102 -26.73 -8.46 8.47
C PRO A 102 -25.95 -9.04 7.29
N LYS A 103 -25.99 -10.37 7.14
CA LYS A 103 -25.34 -11.07 6.03
C LYS A 103 -25.88 -10.49 4.70
N PRO A 104 -25.00 -10.09 3.76
CA PRO A 104 -25.46 -9.60 2.47
C PRO A 104 -26.20 -10.72 1.71
N SER A 105 -27.31 -10.38 1.07
CA SER A 105 -28.11 -11.28 0.23
C SER A 105 -28.50 -10.58 -1.08
N GLY A 106 -28.68 -11.34 -2.16
CA GLY A 106 -29.04 -10.78 -3.47
C GLY A 106 -28.02 -9.74 -3.99
N ASP A 107 -28.50 -8.60 -4.50
CA ASP A 107 -27.65 -7.55 -5.10
C ASP A 107 -26.59 -6.95 -4.14
N ALA A 108 -26.84 -7.04 -2.84
CA ALA A 108 -25.90 -6.56 -1.82
C ALA A 108 -24.59 -7.39 -1.83
N VAL A 109 -24.64 -8.67 -2.22
CA VAL A 109 -23.46 -9.53 -2.33
C VAL A 109 -22.50 -8.99 -3.38
N TRP A 110 -23.03 -8.65 -4.56
CA TRP A 110 -22.23 -8.12 -5.68
C TRP A 110 -21.63 -6.75 -5.36
N THR A 111 -22.37 -5.91 -4.65
CA THR A 111 -21.86 -4.60 -4.21
C THR A 111 -20.68 -4.74 -3.24
N VAL A 112 -20.77 -5.67 -2.29
CA VAL A 112 -19.69 -5.95 -1.33
C VAL A 112 -18.47 -6.53 -2.03
N LEU A 113 -18.68 -7.46 -2.97
CA LEU A 113 -17.60 -8.05 -3.74
C LEU A 113 -16.88 -7.00 -4.62
N ALA A 114 -17.64 -6.16 -5.32
CA ALA A 114 -17.08 -5.07 -6.12
C ALA A 114 -16.28 -4.07 -5.27
N ALA A 115 -16.78 -3.75 -4.06
CA ALA A 115 -16.04 -2.89 -3.13
C ALA A 115 -14.74 -3.57 -2.65
N GLU A 116 -14.77 -4.85 -2.32
CA GLU A 116 -13.59 -5.61 -1.93
C GLU A 116 -12.54 -5.63 -3.05
N ASP A 117 -12.95 -5.88 -4.29
CA ASP A 117 -12.04 -5.93 -5.44
C ASP A 117 -11.50 -4.56 -5.80
N ALA A 118 -12.33 -3.50 -5.74
CA ALA A 118 -11.87 -2.13 -5.95
C ALA A 118 -10.82 -1.72 -4.92
N LEU A 119 -11.07 -2.00 -3.63
CA LEU A 119 -10.12 -1.72 -2.56
C LEU A 119 -8.83 -2.55 -2.73
N THR A 120 -8.94 -3.80 -3.14
CA THR A 120 -7.78 -4.66 -3.43
C THR A 120 -6.96 -4.09 -4.58
N GLY A 121 -7.59 -3.67 -5.67
CA GLY A 121 -6.93 -3.06 -6.82
C GLY A 121 -6.22 -1.76 -6.45
N ILE A 122 -6.91 -0.85 -5.74
CA ILE A 122 -6.32 0.41 -5.27
C ILE A 122 -5.13 0.14 -4.35
N GLY A 123 -5.27 -0.77 -3.38
CA GLY A 123 -4.21 -1.06 -2.43
C GLY A 123 -3.00 -1.74 -3.04
N PHE A 124 -3.22 -2.80 -3.82
CA PHE A 124 -2.13 -3.63 -4.34
C PHE A 124 -1.50 -3.04 -5.60
N VAL A 125 -2.31 -2.56 -6.53
CA VAL A 125 -1.81 -2.05 -7.82
C VAL A 125 -1.36 -0.61 -7.64
N THR A 126 -2.29 0.30 -7.33
CA THR A 126 -1.94 1.72 -7.20
C THR A 126 -1.01 1.97 -6.02
N GLY A 127 -1.34 1.40 -4.86
CA GLY A 127 -0.53 1.53 -3.65
C GLY A 127 0.82 0.85 -3.78
N GLY A 128 0.84 -0.42 -4.20
CA GLY A 128 2.08 -1.19 -4.38
C GLY A 128 3.01 -0.60 -5.43
N LEU A 129 2.49 -0.18 -6.60
CA LEU A 129 3.32 0.47 -7.63
C LEU A 129 3.82 1.84 -7.16
N GLY A 130 2.97 2.67 -6.55
CA GLY A 130 3.37 4.00 -6.10
C GLY A 130 4.47 3.93 -5.03
N VAL A 131 4.32 3.06 -4.03
CA VAL A 131 5.35 2.84 -3.00
C VAL A 131 6.59 2.17 -3.60
N GLY A 132 6.43 1.09 -4.37
CA GLY A 132 7.54 0.32 -4.91
C GLY A 132 8.40 1.13 -5.88
N VAL A 133 7.78 1.77 -6.87
CA VAL A 133 8.48 2.63 -7.84
C VAL A 133 9.09 3.84 -7.14
N GLY A 134 8.32 4.49 -6.26
CA GLY A 134 8.79 5.66 -5.51
C GLY A 134 10.04 5.36 -4.68
N LEU A 135 10.00 4.30 -3.87
CA LEU A 135 11.15 3.90 -3.05
C LEU A 135 12.33 3.41 -3.88
N THR A 136 12.09 2.67 -4.97
CA THR A 136 13.15 2.19 -5.86
C THR A 136 13.88 3.36 -6.53
N LEU A 137 13.15 4.36 -7.00
CA LEU A 137 13.75 5.57 -7.57
C LEU A 137 14.50 6.39 -6.51
N LEU A 138 13.97 6.52 -5.30
CA LEU A 138 14.71 7.16 -4.20
C LEU A 138 15.99 6.40 -3.85
N ALA A 139 15.93 5.06 -3.88
CA ALA A 139 17.06 4.18 -3.61
C ALA A 139 18.09 4.14 -4.75
N SER A 140 17.72 4.58 -5.96
CA SER A 140 18.58 4.46 -7.15
C SER A 140 19.95 5.15 -7.01
N GLY A 141 20.06 6.18 -6.17
CA GLY A 141 21.34 6.82 -5.86
C GLY A 141 22.33 5.92 -5.12
N HIS A 142 21.88 4.81 -4.51
CA HIS A 142 22.78 3.80 -3.95
C HIS A 142 23.50 2.99 -5.04
N TRP A 143 23.04 3.03 -6.29
CA TRP A 143 23.74 2.44 -7.43
C TRP A 143 24.83 3.36 -8.01
N GLY A 144 24.99 4.56 -7.44
CA GLY A 144 26.03 5.52 -7.81
C GLY A 144 25.63 6.51 -8.91
N VAL A 145 26.48 7.51 -9.13
CA VAL A 145 26.21 8.65 -10.03
C VAL A 145 26.02 8.20 -11.48
N GLY A 146 26.82 7.25 -11.95
CA GLY A 146 26.71 6.74 -13.33
C GLY A 146 25.36 6.06 -13.63
N ALA A 147 24.75 5.40 -12.64
CA ALA A 147 23.42 4.82 -12.76
C ALA A 147 22.33 5.90 -12.82
N LEU A 148 22.48 6.97 -12.03
CA LEU A 148 21.58 8.14 -12.10
C LEU A 148 21.68 8.82 -13.46
N ASP A 149 22.88 8.99 -14.01
CA ASP A 149 23.04 9.60 -15.33
C ASP A 149 22.43 8.73 -16.44
N ALA A 150 22.48 7.41 -16.30
CA ALA A 150 21.77 6.50 -17.20
C ALA A 150 20.24 6.66 -17.10
N LEU A 151 19.69 6.80 -15.90
CA LEU A 151 18.27 7.08 -15.68
C LEU A 151 17.85 8.41 -16.31
N ARG A 152 18.66 9.46 -16.13
CA ARG A 152 18.41 10.79 -16.70
C ARG A 152 18.41 10.79 -18.22
N ARG A 153 19.34 10.06 -18.84
CA ARG A 153 19.36 9.88 -20.30
C ARG A 153 18.10 9.23 -20.84
N ASN A 154 17.41 8.43 -20.02
CA ASN A 154 16.11 7.84 -20.34
C ASN A 154 14.91 8.71 -19.90
N GLY A 155 15.14 9.97 -19.52
CA GLY A 155 14.11 10.91 -19.10
C GLY A 155 13.60 10.73 -17.66
N VAL A 156 14.25 9.88 -16.85
CA VAL A 156 13.90 9.68 -15.45
C VAL A 156 14.82 10.54 -14.58
N GLU A 157 14.26 11.50 -13.85
CA GLU A 157 14.97 12.36 -12.89
C GLU A 157 14.54 12.01 -11.45
N PRO A 158 15.23 11.07 -10.77
CA PRO A 158 14.77 10.55 -9.47
C PRO A 158 14.72 11.60 -8.36
N TYR A 159 15.58 12.62 -8.47
CA TYR A 159 15.72 13.68 -7.47
C TYR A 159 15.27 15.05 -8.02
N LEU A 160 14.40 15.05 -9.03
CA LEU A 160 13.80 16.29 -9.52
C LEU A 160 13.05 16.99 -8.38
N SER A 161 13.52 18.20 -8.05
CA SER A 161 12.85 19.08 -7.10
C SER A 161 11.63 19.71 -7.77
N VAL A 162 10.45 19.46 -7.21
CA VAL A 162 9.19 20.00 -7.73
C VAL A 162 8.59 20.91 -6.67
N SER A 163 8.52 22.22 -6.96
CA SER A 163 8.08 23.24 -6.00
C SER A 163 6.56 23.34 -5.86
N THR A 164 5.79 22.83 -6.82
CA THR A 164 4.32 22.94 -6.86
C THR A 164 3.62 22.08 -5.82
N VAL A 165 4.25 20.98 -5.38
CA VAL A 165 3.74 20.15 -4.29
C VAL A 165 4.92 19.87 -3.34
N PRO A 166 4.96 20.50 -2.14
CA PRO A 166 6.11 20.42 -1.24
C PRO A 166 6.16 19.06 -0.51
N VAL A 167 6.13 17.94 -1.24
CA VAL A 167 6.21 16.60 -0.67
C VAL A 167 7.66 16.22 -0.47
N THR A 168 8.03 16.04 0.79
CA THR A 168 9.38 15.65 1.20
C THR A 168 9.43 14.17 1.57
N PRO A 169 10.57 13.49 1.45
CA PRO A 169 10.75 12.13 1.95
C PRO A 169 10.40 11.98 3.44
N ARG A 170 10.65 13.02 4.26
CA ARG A 170 10.20 13.07 5.67
C ARG A 170 8.68 12.98 5.81
N LEU A 171 7.94 13.73 4.99
CA LEU A 171 6.47 13.68 5.01
C LEU A 171 5.96 12.29 4.62
N VAL A 172 6.52 11.71 3.56
CA VAL A 172 6.19 10.33 3.14
C VAL A 172 6.40 9.37 4.30
N THR A 173 7.55 9.46 4.98
CA THR A 173 7.86 8.58 6.10
C THR A 173 6.85 8.72 7.25
N ALA A 174 6.50 9.95 7.63
CA ALA A 174 5.55 10.19 8.71
C ALA A 174 4.15 9.63 8.37
N VAL A 175 3.66 9.90 7.15
CA VAL A 175 2.35 9.40 6.68
C VAL A 175 2.35 7.88 6.58
N ALA A 176 3.42 7.28 6.08
CA ALA A 176 3.57 5.83 5.97
C ALA A 176 3.56 5.13 7.32
N LEU A 177 4.27 5.68 8.32
CA LEU A 177 4.21 5.17 9.69
C LEU A 177 2.80 5.28 10.25
N ALA A 178 2.16 6.45 10.13
CA ALA A 178 0.81 6.65 10.65
C ALA A 178 -0.21 5.72 9.99
N ALA A 179 -0.25 5.67 8.65
CA ALA A 179 -1.19 4.85 7.89
C ALA A 179 -0.93 3.34 8.06
N GLY A 180 0.33 2.92 7.95
CA GLY A 180 0.71 1.52 8.11
C GLY A 180 0.41 0.99 9.51
N LEU A 181 0.78 1.73 10.55
CA LEU A 181 0.49 1.36 11.94
C LEU A 181 -1.02 1.42 12.25
N ALA A 182 -1.75 2.41 11.71
CA ALA A 182 -3.19 2.48 11.89
C ALA A 182 -3.90 1.25 11.29
N VAL A 183 -3.54 0.85 10.06
CA VAL A 183 -4.11 -0.36 9.43
C VAL A 183 -3.73 -1.62 10.20
N LEU A 184 -2.45 -1.79 10.54
CA LEU A 184 -2.00 -3.00 11.25
C LEU A 184 -2.61 -3.08 12.65
N GLY A 185 -2.62 -1.97 13.40
CA GLY A 185 -3.24 -1.88 14.72
C GLY A 185 -4.75 -2.15 14.66
N ALA A 186 -5.46 -1.52 13.72
CA ALA A 186 -6.89 -1.78 13.52
C ALA A 186 -7.16 -3.23 13.12
N SER A 187 -6.26 -3.86 12.34
CA SER A 187 -6.39 -5.26 11.97
C SER A 187 -6.30 -6.20 13.17
N VAL A 188 -5.50 -5.87 14.19
CA VAL A 188 -5.41 -6.65 15.44
C VAL A 188 -6.69 -6.50 16.26
N VAL A 189 -7.30 -5.30 16.26
CA VAL A 189 -8.58 -5.09 16.93
C VAL A 189 -9.68 -5.90 16.25
N VAL A 190 -9.75 -5.88 14.91
CA VAL A 190 -10.76 -6.64 14.13
C VAL A 190 -10.58 -8.15 14.26
N ASP A 191 -9.35 -8.65 14.38
CA ASP A 191 -9.08 -10.09 14.53
C ASP A 191 -9.48 -10.64 15.91
N ARG A 192 -9.68 -9.76 16.89
CA ARG A 192 -10.12 -10.10 18.25
C ARG A 192 -11.62 -9.95 18.46
N GLU A 193 -12.34 -9.38 17.49
CA GLU A 193 -13.80 -9.21 17.48
C GLU A 193 -14.47 -10.50 16.96
#